data_AF-A0A8H7WGM2-F1
#
_entry.id   AF-A0A8H7WGM2-F1
#
_cell.length_a   1.000
_cell.length_b   1.000
_cell.length_c   1.000
_cell.angle_alpha   90.00
_cell.angle_beta   90.00
_cell.angle_gamma   90.00
#
_symmetry.space_group_name_H-M   'P 1'
#
loop_
_entity.id
_entity.type
_entity.pdbx_description
1 polymer ?
#
loop_
_entity_poly.entity_id
_entity_poly.type
_entity_poly.pdbx_seq_one_letter_code
_entity_poly.pdbx_strand_id
1 'polypeptide(L)'
;MDIELLNLYKTNLTFGLELEFAIAVALNPSSTIDPHPSDPRAITSLVTGSYESWIAKLREHVASTLISAGIPSIAISSTGEDLPAGHESSWVVKDDDTIKAPPLEGYHFLPIEINSPPYYYGQDQAFKEIQMVCQVLRDTYRISCNRSCGVHIHVGNGMDDFEFKAIQNLLATI
;
A
#
# COMPACT_ATOMS: atom_id res chain seq x y z
N MET A 1 -12.59 -25.40 -29.64
CA MET A 1 -12.73 -24.15 -28.87
C MET A 1 -11.63 -23.25 -29.35
N ASP A 2 -11.97 -22.27 -30.20
CA ASP A 2 -11.01 -21.51 -30.99
C ASP A 2 -10.17 -20.56 -30.15
N ILE A 3 -8.85 -20.61 -30.37
CA ILE A 3 -7.86 -19.71 -29.78
C ILE A 3 -8.12 -18.25 -30.22
N GLU A 4 -8.84 -18.02 -31.32
CA GLU A 4 -9.28 -16.69 -31.76
C GLU A 4 -10.37 -16.08 -30.88
N LEU A 5 -11.27 -16.87 -30.28
CA LEU A 5 -12.31 -16.36 -29.37
C LEU A 5 -11.74 -15.92 -28.01
N LEU A 6 -10.62 -16.50 -27.59
CA LEU A 6 -9.88 -16.07 -26.39
C LEU A 6 -9.13 -14.73 -26.61
N ASN A 7 -8.73 -14.42 -27.86
CA ASN A 7 -8.07 -13.15 -28.19
C ASN A 7 -9.05 -12.00 -28.47
N LEU A 8 -10.34 -12.29 -28.69
CA LEU A 8 -11.40 -11.29 -28.91
C LEU A 8 -11.86 -10.57 -27.63
N TYR A 9 -11.42 -11.02 -26.45
CA TYR A 9 -11.74 -10.40 -25.15
C TYR A 9 -10.50 -10.16 -24.30
N LYS A 10 -9.39 -9.72 -24.90
CA LYS A 10 -8.40 -8.98 -24.10
C LYS A 10 -9.04 -7.67 -23.67
N THR A 11 -9.67 -7.68 -22.50
CA THR A 11 -10.23 -6.48 -21.90
C THR A 11 -9.07 -5.56 -21.53
N ASN A 12 -9.12 -4.30 -21.92
CA ASN A 12 -8.19 -3.27 -21.41
C ASN A 12 -8.45 -2.94 -19.93
N LEU A 13 -9.39 -3.64 -19.27
CA LEU A 13 -9.68 -3.46 -17.85
C LEU A 13 -8.41 -3.60 -17.03
N THR A 14 -8.13 -2.56 -16.26
CA THR A 14 -7.05 -2.51 -15.31
C THR A 14 -7.59 -2.36 -13.90
N PHE A 15 -6.79 -2.70 -12.91
CA PHE A 15 -7.08 -2.41 -11.52
C PHE A 15 -5.81 -2.03 -10.75
N GLY A 16 -5.96 -1.17 -9.75
CA GLY A 16 -4.96 -0.87 -8.74
C GLY A 16 -5.56 -0.99 -7.35
N LEU A 17 -4.71 -1.11 -6.33
CA LEU A 17 -5.15 -1.19 -4.94
C LEU A 17 -4.52 -0.09 -4.10
N GLU A 18 -5.28 0.35 -3.12
CA GLU A 18 -4.76 1.14 -2.01
C GLU A 18 -5.00 0.37 -0.72
N LEU A 19 -3.95 0.22 0.08
CA LEU A 19 -3.99 -0.47 1.37
C LEU A 19 -3.63 0.51 2.46
N GLU A 20 -4.58 0.76 3.37
CA GLU A 20 -4.40 1.66 4.51
C GLU A 20 -4.16 0.88 5.79
N PHE A 21 -3.17 1.29 6.57
CA PHE A 21 -2.85 0.67 7.86
C PHE A 21 -1.97 1.58 8.72
N ALA A 22 -1.77 1.21 9.99
CA ALA A 22 -0.81 1.90 10.85
C ALA A 22 0.29 0.95 11.34
N ILE A 23 1.54 1.41 11.33
CA ILE A 23 2.70 0.64 11.82
C ILE A 23 3.11 1.13 13.20
N ALA A 24 3.33 0.20 14.13
CA ALA A 24 3.80 0.51 15.47
C ALA A 24 5.30 0.90 15.48
N VAL A 25 5.59 2.01 16.15
CA VAL A 25 6.94 2.56 16.35
C VAL A 25 7.17 2.72 17.85
N ALA A 26 8.33 2.27 18.35
CA ALA A 26 8.63 2.31 19.79
C ALA A 26 8.86 3.74 20.24
N LEU A 27 8.21 4.12 21.35
CA LEU A 27 8.28 5.46 21.94
C LEU A 27 9.67 5.81 22.51
N ASN A 28 10.46 4.81 22.90
CA ASN A 28 11.75 5.02 23.52
C ASN A 28 12.81 4.08 22.91
N PRO A 29 13.63 4.56 21.98
CA PRO A 29 14.66 3.74 21.34
C PRO A 29 15.76 3.30 22.33
N SER A 30 15.85 3.94 23.50
CA SER A 30 16.81 3.63 24.57
C SER A 30 16.27 2.62 25.59
N SER A 31 14.94 2.45 25.68
CA SER A 31 14.33 1.35 26.44
C SER A 31 13.83 0.32 25.44
N THR A 32 14.68 -0.65 25.12
CA THR A 32 14.43 -1.81 24.25
C THR A 32 13.29 -2.74 24.73
N ILE A 33 12.45 -2.29 25.65
CA ILE A 33 11.33 -3.08 26.16
C ILE A 33 10.20 -2.93 25.15
N ASP A 34 10.16 -3.83 24.18
CA ASP A 34 8.93 -4.12 23.44
C ASP A 34 7.81 -4.40 24.46
N PRO A 35 6.73 -3.59 24.51
CA PRO A 35 5.58 -3.88 25.36
C PRO A 35 4.97 -5.28 25.13
N HIS A 36 5.22 -5.90 23.97
CA HIS A 36 4.75 -7.21 23.56
C HIS A 36 5.91 -8.07 23.01
N PRO A 37 6.87 -8.51 23.84
CA PRO A 37 8.12 -9.14 23.39
C PRO A 37 7.93 -10.55 22.80
N SER A 38 6.75 -11.14 22.95
CA SER A 38 6.41 -12.45 22.36
C SER A 38 5.88 -12.36 20.93
N ASP A 39 5.61 -11.15 20.43
CA ASP A 39 5.22 -10.94 19.04
C ASP A 39 6.50 -10.87 18.17
N PRO A 40 6.68 -11.79 17.21
CA PRO A 40 7.92 -11.91 16.44
C PRO A 40 8.15 -10.76 15.45
N ARG A 41 7.14 -9.91 15.22
CA ARG A 41 7.21 -8.80 14.26
C ARG A 41 8.00 -7.64 14.85
N ALA A 42 8.85 -7.02 14.04
CA ALA A 42 9.74 -5.96 14.50
C ALA A 42 8.95 -4.70 14.87
N ILE A 43 9.34 -4.08 16.00
CA ILE A 43 9.06 -2.67 16.22
C ILE A 43 10.17 -1.90 15.55
N THR A 44 9.81 -0.93 14.70
CA THR A 44 10.81 -0.07 14.10
C THR A 44 11.29 0.97 15.11
N SER A 45 12.61 1.15 15.22
CA SER A 45 13.25 2.12 16.13
C SER A 45 13.58 3.45 15.42
N LEU A 46 12.91 3.75 14.31
CA LEU A 46 13.19 4.89 13.40
C LEU A 46 12.77 6.27 13.97
N VAL A 47 12.82 6.44 15.28
CA VAL A 47 12.39 7.62 16.04
C VAL A 47 13.57 8.53 16.35
N THR A 48 13.95 9.36 15.39
CA THR A 48 14.84 10.51 15.64
C THR A 48 14.28 11.77 14.97
N GLY A 49 14.13 12.85 15.73
CA GLY A 49 13.59 14.13 15.23
C GLY A 49 12.09 14.33 15.48
N SER A 50 11.44 15.18 14.67
CA SER A 50 10.00 15.48 14.76
C SER A 50 9.12 14.34 14.21
N TYR A 51 7.81 14.42 14.44
CA TYR A 51 6.84 13.47 13.90
C TYR A 51 6.92 13.34 12.38
N GLU A 52 7.09 14.46 11.68
CA GLU A 52 7.26 14.53 10.22
C GLU A 52 8.51 13.77 9.77
N SER A 53 9.58 13.82 10.57
CA SER A 53 10.80 13.04 10.30
C SER A 53 10.56 11.54 10.49
N TRP A 54 9.76 11.16 11.49
CA TRP A 54 9.47 9.75 11.76
C TRP A 54 8.64 9.14 10.62
N ILE A 55 7.58 9.83 10.20
CA ILE A 55 6.74 9.35 9.10
C ILE A 55 7.50 9.30 7.77
N ALA A 56 8.39 10.28 7.50
CA ALA A 56 9.26 10.25 6.32
C ALA A 56 10.19 9.03 6.32
N LYS A 57 10.91 8.79 7.42
CA LYS A 57 11.80 7.63 7.56
C LYS A 57 11.06 6.31 7.48
N LEU A 58 9.85 6.25 8.04
CA LEU A 58 9.03 5.04 7.96
C LEU A 58 8.63 4.74 6.51
N ARG A 59 8.18 5.74 5.75
CA ARG A 59 7.83 5.57 4.33
C ARG A 59 9.02 5.04 3.52
N GLU A 60 10.19 5.68 3.67
CA GLU A 60 11.44 5.24 3.03
C GLU A 60 11.83 3.81 3.42
N HIS A 61 11.66 3.44 4.69
CA HIS A 61 11.96 2.10 5.18
C HIS A 61 10.98 1.05 4.63
N VAL A 62 9.69 1.35 4.54
CA VAL A 62 8.69 0.47 3.94
C VAL A 62 9.02 0.24 2.46
N ALA A 63 9.31 1.30 1.70
CA ALA A 63 9.72 1.18 0.30
C ALA A 63 11.01 0.35 0.15
N SER A 64 12.02 0.60 0.99
CA SER A 64 13.28 -0.16 1.00
C SER A 64 13.09 -1.65 1.33
N THR A 65 12.13 -1.96 2.20
CA THR A 65 11.77 -3.33 2.57
C THR A 65 11.16 -4.07 1.39
N LEU A 66 10.23 -3.44 0.67
CA LEU A 66 9.63 -4.00 -0.55
C LEU A 66 10.68 -4.19 -1.64
N ILE A 67 11.56 -3.20 -1.87
CA ILE A 67 12.68 -3.30 -2.81
C ILE A 67 13.60 -4.48 -2.45
N SER A 68 13.90 -4.65 -1.17
CA SER A 68 14.74 -5.77 -0.69
C SER A 68 14.08 -7.13 -0.90
N ALA A 69 12.75 -7.18 -0.95
CA ALA A 69 11.98 -8.37 -1.31
C ALA A 69 11.81 -8.55 -2.83
N GLY A 70 12.39 -7.67 -3.66
CA GLY A 70 12.31 -7.70 -5.12
C GLY A 70 11.08 -7.02 -5.72
N ILE A 71 10.37 -6.20 -4.93
CA ILE A 71 9.17 -5.47 -5.35
C ILE A 71 9.56 -4.00 -5.60
N PRO A 72 9.44 -3.46 -6.83
CA PRO A 72 9.72 -2.05 -7.10
C PRO A 72 8.83 -1.14 -6.26
N SER A 73 9.42 -0.15 -5.58
CA SER A 73 8.69 0.74 -4.69
C SER A 73 9.34 2.11 -4.56
N ILE A 74 8.54 3.13 -4.28
CA ILE A 74 8.97 4.50 -4.02
C ILE A 74 8.24 5.06 -2.79
N ALA A 75 8.86 6.02 -2.12
CA ALA A 75 8.26 6.72 -0.98
C ALA A 75 8.00 8.19 -1.35
N ILE A 76 6.78 8.68 -1.09
CA ILE A 76 6.38 10.08 -1.35
C ILE A 76 5.63 10.65 -0.16
N SER A 77 5.58 11.98 -0.02
CA SER A 77 4.74 12.64 1.00
C SER A 77 3.33 12.85 0.49
N SER A 78 2.36 12.76 1.39
CA SER A 78 0.96 13.15 1.16
C SER A 78 0.79 14.56 0.55
N THR A 79 1.74 15.46 0.81
CA THR A 79 1.76 16.86 0.35
C THR A 79 2.63 17.12 -0.89
N GLY A 80 3.32 16.10 -1.43
CA GLY A 80 4.29 16.27 -2.51
C GLY A 80 3.71 15.98 -3.89
N GLU A 81 3.61 17.02 -4.72
CA GLU A 81 3.30 16.94 -6.15
C GLU A 81 4.52 16.43 -6.96
N ASP A 82 4.20 15.74 -8.07
CA ASP A 82 5.04 15.01 -9.04
C ASP A 82 5.68 13.70 -8.56
N LEU A 83 4.98 12.60 -8.84
CA LEU A 83 5.56 11.25 -8.85
C LEU A 83 6.74 11.22 -9.84
N PRO A 84 7.87 10.59 -9.49
CA PRO A 84 9.01 10.51 -10.41
C PRO A 84 8.60 9.81 -11.71
N ALA A 85 9.16 10.26 -12.84
CA ALA A 85 8.94 9.60 -14.12
C ALA A 85 9.31 8.11 -14.04
N GLY A 86 8.44 7.23 -14.54
CA GLY A 86 8.65 5.78 -14.48
C GLY A 86 8.08 5.08 -13.24
N HIS A 87 7.40 5.80 -12.34
CA HIS A 87 6.78 5.23 -11.15
C HIS A 87 5.58 4.30 -11.46
N GLU A 88 5.07 4.29 -12.69
CA GLU A 88 3.86 3.57 -13.10
C GLU A 88 3.98 2.05 -12.92
N SER A 89 5.21 1.56 -12.67
CA SER A 89 5.53 0.15 -12.41
C SER A 89 5.95 -0.13 -10.96
N SER A 90 5.82 0.85 -10.06
CA SER A 90 6.26 0.77 -8.67
C SER A 90 5.10 0.90 -7.69
N TRP A 91 5.22 0.23 -6.54
CA TRP A 91 4.37 0.51 -5.40
C TRP A 91 4.72 1.87 -4.80
N VAL A 92 3.73 2.68 -4.53
CA VAL A 92 3.90 4.01 -3.94
C VAL A 92 3.58 3.93 -2.47
N VAL A 93 4.50 4.37 -1.61
CA VAL A 93 4.33 4.41 -0.16
C VAL A 93 4.14 5.87 0.27
N LYS A 94 3.02 6.15 0.93
CA LYS A 94 2.66 7.47 1.44
C LYS A 94 2.10 7.40 2.86
N ASP A 95 1.92 8.56 3.45
CA ASP A 95 1.21 8.76 4.70
C ASP A 95 -0.25 9.11 4.45
N ASP A 96 -1.13 8.72 5.37
CA ASP A 96 -2.57 9.01 5.29
C ASP A 96 -3.10 9.49 6.64
N ASP A 97 -3.26 10.80 6.76
CA ASP A 97 -3.72 11.46 7.98
C ASP A 97 -5.19 11.14 8.35
N THR A 98 -5.94 10.47 7.48
CA THR A 98 -7.32 10.04 7.79
C THR A 98 -7.36 8.80 8.69
N ILE A 99 -6.26 8.04 8.76
CA ILE A 99 -6.13 6.85 9.59
C ILE A 99 -5.99 7.23 11.07
N LYS A 100 -6.90 6.72 11.90
CA LYS A 100 -6.92 6.95 13.34
C LYS A 100 -6.05 5.92 14.04
N ALA A 101 -4.86 6.31 14.49
CA ALA A 101 -3.98 5.45 15.26
C ALA A 101 -4.67 4.82 16.50
N PRO A 102 -4.49 3.52 16.79
CA PRO A 102 -5.01 2.92 18.02
C PRO A 102 -4.28 3.49 19.25
N PRO A 103 -4.99 3.75 20.36
CA PRO A 103 -4.39 4.28 21.58
C PRO A 103 -3.76 3.16 22.42
N LEU A 104 -2.62 2.63 21.98
CA LEU A 104 -1.89 1.56 22.70
C LEU A 104 -0.63 2.11 23.37
N GLU A 105 -0.52 1.90 24.67
CA GLU A 105 0.63 2.35 25.47
C GLU A 105 1.94 1.71 24.97
N GLY A 106 3.00 2.52 24.91
CA GLY A 106 4.33 2.07 24.48
C GLY A 106 4.62 2.17 22.98
N TYR A 107 3.61 2.49 22.15
CA TYR A 107 3.81 2.74 20.71
C TYR A 107 3.25 4.08 20.26
N HIS A 108 3.89 4.62 19.23
CA HIS A 108 3.22 5.48 18.27
C HIS A 108 2.89 4.67 17.02
N PHE A 109 1.60 4.64 16.66
CA PHE A 109 1.18 4.07 15.39
C PHE A 109 1.20 5.16 14.32
N LEU A 110 2.08 5.00 13.34
CA LEU A 110 2.21 5.94 12.23
C LEU A 110 1.36 5.46 11.04
N PRO A 111 0.54 6.34 10.45
CA PRO A 111 -0.40 5.95 9.41
C PRO A 111 0.28 5.87 8.04
N ILE A 112 0.05 4.76 7.33
CA ILE A 112 0.66 4.47 6.03
C ILE A 112 -0.44 4.03 5.07
N GLU A 113 -0.39 4.55 3.86
CA GLU A 113 -1.10 4.01 2.71
C GLU A 113 -0.06 3.56 1.67
N ILE A 114 -0.31 2.42 1.04
CA ILE A 114 0.45 1.99 -0.13
C ILE A 114 -0.46 1.77 -1.33
N ASN A 115 -0.01 2.23 -2.49
CA ASN A 115 -0.74 2.14 -3.75
C ASN A 115 0.04 1.19 -4.68
N SER A 116 -0.65 0.23 -5.28
CA SER A 116 -0.05 -0.62 -6.29
C SER A 116 0.12 0.12 -7.62
N PRO A 117 1.00 -0.34 -8.52
CA PRO A 117 0.87 0.00 -9.93
C PRO A 117 -0.46 -0.52 -10.49
N PRO A 118 -0.96 0.03 -11.61
CA PRO A 118 -2.11 -0.52 -12.30
C PRO A 118 -1.75 -1.85 -12.98
N TYR A 119 -2.54 -2.88 -12.73
CA TYR A 119 -2.41 -4.20 -13.35
C TYR A 119 -3.51 -4.44 -14.36
N TYR A 120 -3.24 -5.20 -15.42
CA TYR A 120 -4.32 -5.73 -16.26
C TYR A 120 -5.10 -6.81 -15.53
N TYR A 121 -6.42 -6.77 -15.69
CA TYR A 121 -7.31 -7.79 -15.15
C TYR A 121 -7.00 -9.18 -15.72
N GLY A 122 -7.12 -10.21 -14.88
CA GLY A 122 -6.88 -11.60 -15.27
C GLY A 122 -5.41 -12.03 -15.29
N GLN A 123 -4.48 -11.18 -14.84
CA GLN A 123 -3.08 -11.56 -14.69
C GLN A 123 -2.81 -12.17 -13.31
N ASP A 124 -2.56 -13.49 -13.26
CA ASP A 124 -2.17 -14.20 -12.03
C ASP A 124 -0.96 -13.58 -11.32
N GLN A 125 -0.05 -12.98 -12.09
CA GLN A 125 1.15 -12.34 -11.56
C GLN A 125 0.83 -11.15 -10.66
N ALA A 126 -0.22 -10.37 -10.97
CA ALA A 126 -0.67 -9.27 -10.15
C ALA A 126 -1.09 -9.75 -8.76
N PHE A 127 -1.90 -10.81 -8.69
CA PHE A 127 -2.35 -11.39 -7.43
C PHE A 127 -1.19 -11.96 -6.60
N LYS A 128 -0.21 -12.60 -7.26
CA LYS A 128 1.00 -13.11 -6.58
C LYS A 128 1.83 -11.97 -5.99
N GLU A 129 2.01 -10.87 -6.72
CA GLU A 129 2.74 -9.71 -6.22
C GLU A 129 2.01 -9.06 -5.03
N ILE A 130 0.69 -8.85 -5.12
CA ILE A 130 -0.13 -8.33 -4.01
C ILE A 130 -0.02 -9.24 -2.78
N GLN A 131 -0.10 -10.55 -2.97
CA GLN A 131 0.08 -11.51 -1.88
C GLN A 131 1.48 -11.40 -1.26
N MET A 132 2.52 -11.24 -2.09
CA MET A 132 3.89 -11.07 -1.64
C MET A 132 4.08 -9.78 -0.84
N VAL A 133 3.51 -8.66 -1.30
CA VAL A 133 3.51 -7.38 -0.57
C VAL A 133 2.85 -7.54 0.80
N CYS A 134 1.63 -8.10 0.84
CA CYS A 134 0.92 -8.35 2.10
C CYS A 134 1.72 -9.25 3.05
N GLN A 135 2.39 -10.28 2.51
CA GLN A 135 3.23 -11.17 3.30
C GLN A 135 4.46 -10.46 3.86
N VAL A 136 5.21 -9.72 3.04
CA VAL A 136 6.39 -8.95 3.47
C VAL A 136 6.01 -7.97 4.58
N LEU A 137 4.91 -7.24 4.41
CA LEU A 137 4.44 -6.26 5.40
C LEU A 137 4.05 -6.94 6.72
N ARG A 138 3.26 -8.02 6.65
CA ARG A 138 2.82 -8.77 7.84
C ARG A 138 3.98 -9.40 8.60
N ASP A 139 4.96 -9.94 7.88
CA ASP A 139 6.09 -10.66 8.46
C ASP A 139 7.14 -9.67 9.02
N THR A 140 7.18 -8.43 8.51
CA THR A 140 8.15 -7.40 8.94
C THR A 140 7.61 -6.50 10.05
N TYR A 141 6.35 -6.03 9.93
CA TYR A 141 5.84 -4.92 10.73
C TYR A 141 4.71 -5.32 11.67
N ARG A 142 4.70 -4.70 12.85
CA ARG A 142 3.52 -4.71 13.72
C ARG A 142 2.48 -3.73 13.19
N ILE A 143 1.53 -4.28 12.44
CA ILE A 143 0.47 -3.53 11.76
C ILE A 143 -0.84 -3.55 12.56
N SER A 144 -1.54 -2.42 12.58
CA SER A 144 -2.92 -2.29 13.01
C SER A 144 -3.79 -1.80 11.84
N CYS A 145 -4.88 -2.52 11.59
CA CYS A 145 -5.97 -2.08 10.73
C CYS A 145 -7.22 -1.92 11.60
N ASN A 146 -7.81 -0.73 11.65
CA ASN A 146 -9.04 -0.49 12.39
C ASN A 146 -10.11 0.11 11.47
N ARG A 147 -11.22 0.62 12.04
CA ARG A 147 -12.37 1.12 11.26
C ARG A 147 -12.09 2.34 10.38
N SER A 148 -10.97 3.05 10.58
CA SER A 148 -10.57 4.13 9.67
C SER A 148 -9.75 3.63 8.49
N CYS A 149 -9.34 2.36 8.47
CA CYS A 149 -8.53 1.80 7.39
C CYS A 149 -9.43 1.16 6.33
N GLY A 150 -9.09 1.39 5.06
CA GLY A 150 -9.74 0.83 3.89
C GLY A 150 -8.84 -0.08 3.06
N VAL A 151 -9.52 -0.83 2.19
CA VAL A 151 -8.91 -1.37 0.97
C VAL A 151 -9.70 -0.77 -0.18
N HIS A 152 -9.04 0.03 -1.01
CA HIS A 152 -9.66 0.63 -2.18
C HIS A 152 -9.22 -0.12 -3.42
N ILE A 153 -10.17 -0.41 -4.31
CA ILE A 153 -9.90 -1.00 -5.60
C ILE A 153 -10.25 0.05 -6.64
N HIS A 154 -9.23 0.50 -7.36
CA HIS A 154 -9.36 1.43 -8.47
C HIS A 154 -9.49 0.61 -9.73
N VAL A 155 -10.54 0.84 -10.52
CA VAL A 155 -10.80 0.12 -11.78
C VAL A 155 -10.64 1.09 -12.93
N GLY A 156 -9.82 0.71 -13.92
CA GLY A 156 -9.52 1.50 -15.10
C GLY A 156 -9.77 0.73 -16.40
N ASN A 157 -9.56 1.42 -17.52
CA ASN A 157 -9.67 0.86 -18.87
C ASN A 157 -8.33 1.03 -19.63
N GLY A 158 -7.23 0.66 -18.97
CA GLY A 158 -5.89 0.80 -19.55
C GLY A 158 -5.52 2.26 -19.67
N MET A 159 -5.17 2.69 -20.88
CA MET A 159 -4.90 4.09 -21.22
C MET A 159 -6.11 4.81 -21.81
N ASP A 160 -7.24 4.11 -21.94
CA ASP A 160 -8.47 4.63 -22.51
C ASP A 160 -9.44 5.07 -21.40
N ASP A 161 -10.36 5.96 -21.74
CA ASP A 161 -11.49 6.29 -20.88
C ASP A 161 -12.56 5.20 -20.91
N PHE A 162 -13.46 5.22 -19.93
CA PHE A 162 -14.71 4.46 -20.01
C PHE A 162 -15.71 5.19 -20.92
N GLU A 163 -16.37 4.43 -21.79
CA GLU A 163 -17.51 4.97 -22.54
C GLU A 163 -18.62 5.44 -21.59
N PHE A 164 -19.27 6.55 -21.93
CA PHE A 164 -20.39 7.09 -21.14
C PHE A 164 -21.45 6.02 -20.84
N LYS A 165 -21.77 5.17 -21.81
CA LYS A 165 -22.75 4.09 -21.65
C LYS A 165 -22.30 3.05 -20.62
N ALA A 166 -21.01 2.73 -20.56
CA ALA A 166 -20.45 1.81 -19.57
C ALA A 166 -20.60 2.38 -18.16
N ILE A 167 -20.30 3.67 -17.97
CA ILE A 167 -20.49 4.36 -16.70
C ILE A 167 -21.97 4.39 -16.29
N GLN A 168 -22.88 4.72 -17.22
CA GLN A 168 -24.32 4.68 -16.94
C GLN A 168 -24.79 3.30 -16.46
N ASN A 169 -24.30 2.24 -17.09
CA ASN A 169 -24.67 0.88 -16.71
C ASN A 169 -24.11 0.52 -15.33
N LEU A 170 -22.87 0.91 -15.01
CA LEU A 170 -22.29 0.71 -13.68
C LEU A 170 -23.11 1.43 -12.60
N LEU A 171 -23.45 2.70 -12.83
CA LEU A 171 -24.23 3.51 -11.89
C LEU A 171 -25.66 2.98 -11.69
N ALA A 172 -26.19 2.20 -12.63
CA ALA A 172 -27.49 1.55 -12.46
C ALA A 172 -27.45 0.30 -11.55
N THR A 173 -26.26 -0.13 -11.11
CA THR A 173 -26.07 -1.31 -10.24
C THR A 173 -25.76 -0.98 -8.77
N ILE A 174 -25.53 0.30 -8.46
CA ILE A 174 -25.28 0.82 -7.10
C ILE A 174 -26.49 1.58 -6.57
#